data_AF-A0A7K4N2W0-F1
#
_entry.id   AF-A0A7K4N2W0-F1
#
_cell.length_a   1.000
_cell.length_b   1.000
_cell.length_c   1.000
_cell.angle_alpha   90.00
_cell.angle_beta   90.00
_cell.angle_gamma   90.00
#
_symmetry.space_group_name_H-M   'P 1'
#
loop_
_entity.id
_entity.type
_entity.pdbx_description
1 polymer ?
#
loop_
_entity_poly.entity_id
_entity_poly.type
_entity_poly.pdbx_seq_one_letter_code
_entity_poly.pdbx_strand_id
1 'polypeptide(L)' 'MQKKQQQELPDSQSIMATILASIPKEASVTKIDYEGPRIALYTKTPRFLMENNTIIANLVNKIKKRIVIRIVE' A
#
# COMPACT_ATOMS: atom_id res chain seq x y z
N MET A 1 33.56 9.28 18.33
CA MET A 1 32.38 8.38 18.37
C MET A 1 31.31 8.97 17.47
N GLN A 2 31.28 8.57 16.20
CA GLN A 2 30.36 9.12 15.21
C GLN A 2 28.96 8.58 15.48
N LYS A 3 28.05 9.48 15.87
CA LYS A 3 26.62 9.19 16.01
C LYS A 3 26.14 8.68 14.65
N LYS A 4 25.72 7.41 14.60
CA LYS A 4 24.91 6.86 13.51
C LYS A 4 23.72 7.79 13.36
N GLN A 5 23.77 8.62 12.33
CA GLN A 5 22.62 9.33 11.83
C GLN A 5 21.73 8.26 11.23
N GLN A 6 20.86 7.71 12.07
CA GLN A 6 19.80 6.82 11.65
C GLN A 6 18.92 7.67 10.74
N GLN A 7 19.12 7.51 9.44
CA GLN A 7 18.33 8.18 8.42
C GLN A 7 16.90 7.70 8.62
N GLU A 8 16.07 8.56 9.22
CA GLU A 8 14.62 8.44 9.21
C GLU A 8 14.20 8.60 7.75
N LEU A 9 14.23 7.48 7.03
CA LEU A 9 13.67 7.37 5.69
C LEU A 9 12.19 7.78 5.82
N PRO A 10 11.70 8.71 4.99
CA PRO A 10 10.36 9.24 5.15
C PRO A 10 9.38 8.07 5.06
N ASP A 11 8.46 7.97 6.02
CA ASP A 11 7.51 6.86 6.18
C ASP A 11 6.83 6.42 4.87
N SER A 12 6.71 7.34 3.90
CA SER A 12 6.20 7.10 2.56
C SER A 12 6.92 5.99 1.78
N GLN A 13 8.25 5.91 1.82
CA GLN A 13 9.00 4.93 1.02
C GLN A 13 8.85 3.50 1.57
N SER A 14 8.77 3.38 2.90
CA SER A 14 8.50 2.10 3.58
C SER A 14 7.08 1.58 3.29
N ILE A 15 6.10 2.49 3.22
CA ILE A 15 4.70 2.12 2.95
C ILE A 15 4.55 1.56 1.54
N MET A 16 5.11 2.23 0.51
CA MET A 16 5.05 1.71 -0.86
C MET A 16 5.66 0.31 -0.96
N ALA A 17 6.85 0.12 -0.37
CA ALA A 17 7.51 -1.19 -0.35
C ALA A 17 6.64 -2.26 0.36
N THR A 18 6.01 -1.91 1.48
CA THR A 18 5.12 -2.81 2.23
C THR A 18 3.88 -3.19 1.42
N ILE A 19 3.29 -2.23 0.70
CA ILE A 19 2.15 -2.47 -0.18
C ILE A 19 2.55 -3.42 -1.30
N LEU A 20 3.63 -3.12 -2.02
CA LEU A 20 4.10 -3.94 -3.14
C LEU A 20 4.53 -5.35 -2.70
N ALA A 21 5.07 -5.50 -1.48
CA ALA A 21 5.44 -6.80 -0.94
C ALA A 21 4.23 -7.62 -0.44
N SER A 22 3.17 -6.96 0.02
CA SER A 22 1.98 -7.67 0.53
C SER A 22 0.93 -7.94 -0.55
N ILE A 23 0.91 -7.15 -1.63
CA ILE A 23 -0.02 -7.32 -2.74
C ILE A 23 0.57 -8.29 -3.78
N PRO A 24 -0.13 -9.38 -4.12
CA PRO A 24 0.33 -10.29 -5.16
C PRO A 24 0.20 -9.66 -6.55
N LYS A 25 1.02 -10.12 -7.50
CA LYS A 25 1.01 -9.62 -8.89
C LYS A 25 -0.35 -9.78 -9.58
N GLU A 26 -1.15 -10.77 -9.19
CA GLU A 26 -2.50 -11.02 -9.70
C GLU A 26 -3.47 -9.84 -9.48
N ALA A 27 -3.27 -9.08 -8.40
CA ALA A 27 -4.07 -7.90 -8.11
C ALA A 27 -3.81 -6.74 -9.07
N SER A 28 -2.85 -6.86 -10.00
CA SER A 28 -2.58 -5.90 -11.10
C SER A 28 -2.68 -4.43 -10.65
N VAL A 29 -2.01 -4.10 -9.54
CA VAL A 29 -1.96 -2.73 -9.03
C VAL A 29 -1.08 -1.90 -9.96
N THR A 30 -1.66 -0.87 -10.54
CA THR A 30 -1.03 -0.01 -11.54
C THR A 30 -0.51 1.28 -10.94
N LYS A 31 -1.18 1.80 -9.91
CA LYS A 31 -0.82 3.08 -9.28
C LYS A 31 -1.20 3.10 -7.80
N ILE A 32 -0.41 3.82 -7.02
CA ILE A 32 -0.64 4.08 -5.60
C ILE A 32 -0.57 5.60 -5.41
N ASP A 33 -1.67 6.21 -4.97
CA ASP A 33 -1.72 7.64 -4.63
C ASP A 33 -1.94 7.85 -3.14
N TYR A 34 -1.27 8.85 -2.57
CA TYR A 34 -1.43 9.26 -1.18
C TYR A 34 -2.39 10.45 -1.10
N GLU A 35 -3.61 10.19 -0.65
CA GLU A 35 -4.66 11.20 -0.47
C GLU A 35 -4.77 11.58 1.02
N GLY A 36 -3.69 12.10 1.59
CA GLY A 36 -3.61 12.54 2.98
C GLY A 36 -3.89 11.40 4.00
N PRO A 37 -5.08 11.34 4.63
CA PRO A 37 -5.45 10.25 5.54
C PRO A 37 -5.74 8.91 4.84
N ARG A 38 -5.88 8.91 3.50
CA ARG A 38 -6.22 7.72 2.70
C ARG A 38 -5.12 7.38 1.70
N ILE A 39 -5.00 6.10 1.38
CA ILE A 39 -4.15 5.60 0.28
C ILE A 39 -5.07 5.03 -0.78
N ALA A 40 -5.01 5.59 -1.99
CA ALA A 40 -5.76 5.10 -3.14
C ALA A 40 -4.91 4.07 -3.91
N LEU A 41 -5.41 2.84 -4.00
CA LEU A 41 -4.84 1.77 -4.79
C LEU A 41 -5.62 1.60 -6.07
N TYR A 42 -4.96 1.84 -7.19
CA TYR A 42 -5.52 1.66 -8.51
C TYR A 42 -5.18 0.26 -9.03
N THR A 43 -6.21 -0.49 -9.40
CA THR A 43 -6.09 -1.86 -9.89
C THR A 43 -6.93 -2.05 -11.16
N LYS A 44 -6.44 -2.92 -12.05
CA LYS A 44 -7.22 -3.41 -13.20
C LYS A 44 -8.14 -4.58 -12.83
N THR A 45 -7.85 -5.28 -11.73
CA THR A 45 -8.57 -6.47 -11.26
C THR A 45 -9.12 -6.24 -9.85
N PRO A 46 -10.09 -5.32 -9.67
CA PRO A 46 -10.70 -5.05 -8.35
C PRO A 46 -11.34 -6.30 -7.76
N ARG A 47 -11.86 -7.20 -8.60
CA ARG A 47 -12.51 -8.44 -8.19
C ARG A 47 -11.58 -9.34 -7.36
N PHE A 48 -10.30 -9.43 -7.76
CA PHE A 48 -9.31 -10.21 -7.03
C PHE A 48 -9.11 -9.69 -5.60
N LEU A 49 -9.02 -8.37 -5.43
CA LEU A 49 -8.86 -7.74 -4.11
C LEU A 49 -10.13 -7.87 -3.25
N MET A 50 -11.31 -7.88 -3.88
CA MET A 50 -12.59 -8.10 -3.19
C MET A 50 -12.73 -9.54 -2.70
N GLU A 51 -12.32 -10.52 -3.51
CA GLU A 51 -12.29 -11.94 -3.12
C GLU A 51 -11.25 -12.22 -2.03
N ASN A 52 -10.13 -11.49 -2.06
CA ASN A 52 -9.03 -11.63 -1.10
C ASN A 52 -8.97 -10.47 -0.08
N ASN A 53 -10.10 -10.18 0.58
CA ASN A 53 -10.24 -9.05 1.49
C ASN A 53 -9.21 -9.04 2.66
N THR A 54 -8.69 -10.22 3.04
CA THR A 54 -7.64 -10.38 4.05
C THR A 54 -6.35 -9.62 3.71
N ILE A 55 -6.00 -9.50 2.43
CA ILE A 55 -4.81 -8.78 1.97
C ILE A 55 -4.91 -7.31 2.36
N ILE A 56 -6.06 -6.69 2.08
CA ILE A 56 -6.33 -5.29 2.41
C ILE A 56 -6.40 -5.09 3.92
N ALA A 57 -7.07 -5.98 4.64
CA ALA A 57 -7.15 -5.91 6.10
C ALA A 57 -5.76 -5.96 6.77
N ASN A 58 -4.88 -6.84 6.29
CA ASN A 58 -3.50 -6.92 6.76
C ASN A 58 -2.71 -5.65 6.46
N LEU A 59 -2.88 -5.07 5.27
CA LEU A 59 -2.23 -3.83 4.90
C LEU A 59 -2.70 -2.64 5.74
N VAL A 60 -4.00 -2.50 5.97
CA VAL A 60 -4.55 -1.46 6.86
C VAL A 60 -3.98 -1.62 8.27
N ASN A 61 -3.87 -2.86 8.78
CA ASN A 61 -3.31 -3.12 10.11
C ASN A 61 -1.81 -2.79 10.23
N LYS A 62 -1.03 -3.03 9.16
CA LYS A 62 0.41 -2.71 9.12
C LYS A 62 0.66 -1.21 8.95
N ILE A 63 -0.06 -0.57 8.04
CA ILE A 63 0.19 0.82 7.62
C ILE A 63 -0.55 1.83 8.54
N LYS A 64 -1.61 1.38 9.24
CA LYS A 64 -2.48 2.20 10.08
C LYS A 64 -3.14 3.38 9.33
N LYS A 65 -3.27 3.27 8.00
CA LYS A 65 -3.99 4.22 7.14
C LYS A 65 -5.14 3.53 6.43
N ARG A 66 -6.17 4.31 6.07
CA ARG A 66 -7.32 3.80 5.33
C ARG A 66 -6.93 3.58 3.87
N ILE A 67 -7.11 2.36 3.39
CA ILE A 67 -6.86 1.99 1.99
C ILE A 67 -8.18 2.02 1.23
N VAL A 68 -8.16 2.62 0.04
CA VAL A 68 -9.30 2.72 -0.87
C VAL A 68 -8.90 2.09 -2.19
N ILE A 69 -9.69 1.13 -2.67
CA ILE A 69 -9.45 0.51 -3.97
C ILE A 69 -10.23 1.30 -5.03
N ARG A 70 -9.53 1.69 -6.10
CA ARG A 70 -10.09 2.33 -7.28
C ARG A 70 -9.81 1.46 -8.50
N ILE A 71 -10.78 1.43 -9.40
CA ILE A 71 -10.64 0.75 -10.68
C ILE A 71 -9.91 1.72 -11.62
N VAL A 72 -8.92 1.22 -12.34
CA VAL A 72 -8.37 1.98 -13.48
C VAL A 72 -9.30 1.81 -14.66
N GLU A 73 -9.82 2.92 -15.17
CA GLU A 73 -10.46 2.99 -16.48
C GLU A 73 -9.46 2.65 -17.60
#